data_AF-A0A661JEN9-F1
#
_entry.id   AF-A0A661JEN9-F1
#
_cell.length_a   1.000
_cell.length_b   1.000
_cell.length_c   1.000
_cell.angle_alpha   90.00
_cell.angle_beta   90.00
_cell.angle_gamma   90.00
#
_symmetry.space_group_name_H-M   'P 1'
#
loop_
_entity.id
_entity.type
_entity.pdbx_description
1 polymer ?
#
loop_
_entity_poly.entity_id
_entity_poly.type
_entity_poly.pdbx_seq_one_letter_code
_entity_poly.pdbx_strand_id
1 'polypeptide(L)'
;MITGFQNIGKIPELKRRIFFTFLLLAVYRVGVHVPTPGIDAAALAALFAQAKGTLLGFFDMFSGGAMRRLSVFALGIMPYISA
;
A
#
# COMPACT_ATOMS: atom_id res chain seq x y z
N MET A 1 -5.38 11.05 -26.50
CA MET A 1 -5.30 10.65 -25.08
C MET A 1 -6.18 11.52 -24.16
N ILE A 2 -6.25 12.83 -24.37
CA ILE A 2 -7.07 13.76 -23.54
C ILE A 2 -8.57 13.44 -23.58
N THR A 3 -9.10 13.03 -24.74
CA THR A 3 -10.49 12.60 -24.92
C THR A 3 -10.87 11.37 -24.08
N GLY A 4 -9.93 10.45 -23.84
CA GLY A 4 -10.15 9.28 -23.00
C GLY A 4 -10.43 9.67 -21.55
N PHE A 5 -9.68 10.61 -20.99
CA PHE A 5 -9.89 11.12 -19.64
C PHE A 5 -11.20 11.92 -19.51
N GLN A 6 -11.60 12.67 -20.55
CA GLN A 6 -12.89 13.39 -20.56
C GLN A 6 -14.10 12.46 -20.62
N ASN A 7 -13.96 11.26 -21.18
CA ASN A 7 -15.03 10.28 -21.26
C ASN A 7 -15.24 9.50 -19.96
N ILE A 8 -14.27 9.50 -19.05
CA ILE A 8 -14.38 8.85 -17.73
C ILE A 8 -15.59 9.35 -16.94
N GLY A 9 -15.83 10.67 -16.96
CA GLY A 9 -16.96 11.28 -16.26
C GLY A 9 -18.31 11.09 -16.96
N LYS A 10 -18.31 10.75 -18.26
CA LYS A 10 -19.52 10.62 -19.09
C LYS A 10 -20.08 9.19 -19.09
N ILE A 11 -19.25 8.18 -18.88
CA ILE A 11 -19.65 6.78 -18.86
C ILE A 11 -19.95 6.35 -17.42
N PRO A 12 -21.23 6.15 -17.04
CA PRO A 12 -21.61 5.86 -15.66
C PRO A 12 -21.01 4.55 -15.13
N GLU A 13 -20.84 3.55 -16.00
CA GLU A 13 -20.17 2.29 -15.63
C GLU A 13 -18.69 2.51 -15.26
N LEU A 14 -17.96 3.31 -16.05
CA LEU A 14 -16.54 3.58 -15.82
C LEU A 14 -16.34 4.37 -14.54
N LYS A 15 -17.20 5.35 -14.27
CA LYS A 15 -17.23 6.09 -13.00
C LYS A 15 -17.42 5.15 -11.80
N ARG A 16 -18.35 4.19 -11.90
CA ARG A 16 -18.59 3.20 -10.83
C ARG A 16 -17.38 2.31 -10.57
N ARG A 17 -16.74 1.80 -11.64
CA ARG A 17 -15.54 0.97 -11.53
C ARG A 17 -14.37 1.74 -10.90
N ILE A 18 -14.13 2.97 -11.33
CA ILE A 18 -13.06 3.81 -10.77
C ILE A 18 -13.32 4.12 -9.30
N PHE A 19 -14.55 4.48 -8.93
CA PHE A 19 -14.92 4.69 -7.54
C PHE A 19 -14.69 3.44 -6.69
N PHE A 20 -15.09 2.27 -7.19
CA PHE A 20 -14.86 1.00 -6.51
C PHE A 20 -13.37 0.69 -6.32
N THR A 21 -12.55 0.91 -7.35
CA THR A 21 -11.09 0.76 -7.23
C THR A 21 -10.50 1.71 -6.19
N PHE A 22 -10.89 2.99 -6.19
CA PHE A 22 -10.43 3.94 -5.18
C PHE A 22 -10.90 3.55 -3.76
N LEU A 23 -12.11 3.03 -3.63
CA LEU A 23 -12.63 2.53 -2.36
C LEU A 23 -11.79 1.35 -1.84
N LEU A 24 -11.47 0.38 -2.70
CA LEU A 24 -10.58 -0.73 -2.34
C LEU A 24 -9.18 -0.25 -1.94
N LEU A 25 -8.60 0.72 -2.68
CA LEU A 25 -7.31 1.32 -2.33
C LEU A 25 -7.38 2.06 -0.98
N ALA A 26 -8.49 2.73 -0.68
CA ALA A 26 -8.69 3.38 0.61
C ALA A 26 -8.74 2.35 1.76
N VAL A 27 -9.47 1.24 1.59
CA VAL A 27 -9.51 0.15 2.56
C VAL A 27 -8.12 -0.45 2.78
N TYR A 28 -7.37 -0.71 1.70
CA TYR A 28 -5.98 -1.17 1.79
C TYR A 28 -5.13 -0.17 2.60
N ARG A 29 -5.25 1.13 2.33
CA ARG A 29 -4.52 2.18 3.06
C ARG A 29 -4.86 2.23 4.54
N VAL A 30 -6.11 2.00 4.92
CA VAL A 30 -6.51 1.91 6.34
C VAL A 30 -5.86 0.68 6.99
N GLY A 31 -5.87 -0.47 6.32
CA GLY A 31 -5.25 -1.68 6.87
C GLY A 31 -3.73 -1.58 7.04
N VAL A 32 -3.04 -0.83 6.19
CA VAL A 32 -1.60 -0.51 6.36
C VAL A 32 -1.33 0.32 7.64
N HIS A 33 -2.33 1.00 8.19
CA HIS A 33 -2.20 1.73 9.45
C HIS A 33 -2.53 0.89 10.68
N VAL A 34 -2.99 -0.36 10.52
CA VAL A 34 -3.27 -1.26 11.64
C VAL A 34 -1.97 -2.02 11.97
N PRO A 35 -1.28 -1.70 13.08
CA PRO A 35 -0.05 -2.39 13.47
C PRO A 35 -0.35 -3.81 13.98
N THR A 36 0.60 -4.72 13.79
CA THR A 36 0.52 -6.07 14.37
C THR A 36 0.73 -5.99 15.88
N PRO A 37 -0.13 -6.65 16.71
CA PRO A 37 0.03 -6.65 18.16
C PRO A 37 1.38 -7.27 18.58
N GLY A 38 2.02 -6.69 19.61
CA GLY A 38 3.26 -7.22 20.18
C GLY A 38 4.55 -6.74 19.51
N ILE A 39 4.48 -5.81 18.56
CA ILE A 39 5.65 -5.19 17.90
C ILE A 39 5.94 -3.82 18.50
N ASP A 40 7.21 -3.55 18.81
CA ASP A 40 7.70 -2.21 19.16
C ASP A 40 7.94 -1.38 17.87
N ALA A 41 7.02 -0.47 17.59
CA ALA A 41 7.09 0.41 16.43
C ALA A 41 8.28 1.39 16.48
N ALA A 42 8.76 1.77 17.68
CA ALA A 42 9.89 2.69 17.84
C ALA A 42 11.21 2.00 17.51
N ALA A 43 11.41 0.78 18.02
CA ALA A 43 12.56 -0.05 17.68
C ALA A 43 12.61 -0.38 16.17
N LEU A 44 11.45 -0.70 15.58
CA LEU A 44 11.36 -0.98 14.15
C LEU A 44 11.65 0.27 13.30
N ALA A 45 11.13 1.43 13.69
CA ALA A 45 11.43 2.69 13.00
C ALA A 45 12.93 3.02 13.02
N ALA A 46 13.63 2.73 14.12
CA ALA A 46 15.08 2.91 14.22
C ALA A 46 15.83 1.97 13.25
N LEU A 47 15.44 0.69 13.16
CA LEU A 47 16.00 -0.25 12.19
C LEU A 47 15.79 0.19 10.74
N PHE A 48 14.59 0.65 10.40
CA PHE A 48 14.30 1.15 9.05
C PHE A 48 15.00 2.48 8.73
N ALA A 49 15.23 3.33 9.75
CA ALA A 49 16.02 4.55 9.58
C ALA A 49 17.49 4.22 9.24
N GLN A 50 18.05 3.19 9.87
CA GLN A 50 19.41 2.72 9.60
C GLN A 50 19.52 1.94 8.27
N ALA A 51 18.46 1.23 7.89
CA ALA A 51 18.39 0.45 6.64
C ALA A 51 17.93 1.25 5.41
N LYS A 52 17.82 2.58 5.53
CA LYS A 52 17.36 3.46 4.46
C LYS A 52 18.33 3.41 3.26
N GLY A 53 17.85 2.97 2.10
CA GLY A 53 18.68 2.79 0.89
C GLY A 53 19.28 1.39 0.71
N THR A 54 19.03 0.48 1.65
CA THR A 54 19.38 -0.95 1.50
C THR A 54 18.25 -1.75 0.84
N LEU A 55 18.50 -3.02 0.56
CA LEU A 55 17.48 -3.95 0.06
C LEU A 55 16.22 -4.00 0.94
N LEU A 56 16.36 -3.80 2.26
CA LEU A 56 15.22 -3.71 3.20
C LEU A 56 14.31 -2.51 2.88
N GLY A 57 14.90 -1.37 2.49
CA GLY A 57 14.15 -0.19 2.04
C GLY A 57 13.45 -0.41 0.70
N PHE A 58 14.05 -1.20 -0.19
CA PHE A 58 13.39 -1.64 -1.42
C PHE A 58 12.15 -2.47 -1.08
N PHE A 59 12.26 -3.46 -0.19
CA PHE A 59 11.10 -4.25 0.24
C PHE A 59 9.99 -3.40 0.89
N ASP A 60 10.32 -2.37 1.68
CA ASP A 60 9.33 -1.44 2.23
C ASP A 60 8.58 -0.66 1.14
N MET A 61 9.30 -0.23 0.08
CA MET A 61 8.70 0.45 -1.06
C MET A 61 7.65 -0.41 -1.76
N PHE A 62 7.94 -1.70 -1.98
CA PHE A 62 6.98 -2.65 -2.58
C PHE A 62 5.80 -2.98 -1.66
N SER A 63 6.00 -2.95 -0.34
CA SER A 63 4.89 -3.08 0.63
C SER A 63 4.01 -1.83 0.72
N GLY A 64 4.45 -0.69 0.15
CA GLY A 64 3.75 0.59 0.25
C GLY A 64 3.91 1.29 1.60
N GLY A 65 5.00 1.00 2.32
CA GLY A 65 5.30 1.53 3.66
C GLY A 65 4.70 0.72 4.82
N ALA A 66 4.15 -0.46 4.51
CA ALA A 66 3.49 -1.35 5.46
C ALA A 66 4.48 -2.15 6.32
N MET A 67 5.68 -2.42 5.79
CA MET A 67 6.75 -3.14 6.48
C MET A 67 7.39 -2.29 7.58
N ARG A 68 7.63 -0.99 7.34
CA ARG A 68 8.21 -0.07 8.33
C ARG A 68 7.42 0.03 9.64
N ARG A 69 6.13 -0.30 9.61
CA ARG A 69 5.23 -0.29 10.77
C ARG A 69 4.73 -1.68 11.17
N LEU A 70 5.21 -2.73 10.48
CA LEU A 70 4.76 -4.12 10.64
C LEU A 70 3.22 -4.19 10.74
N SER A 71 2.53 -3.60 9.77
CA SER A 71 1.07 -3.63 9.72
C SER A 71 0.54 -5.04 9.43
N VAL A 72 -0.77 -5.25 9.54
CA VAL A 72 -1.42 -6.51 9.14
C VAL A 72 -1.09 -6.89 7.69
N PHE A 73 -0.80 -5.88 6.85
CA PHE A 73 -0.34 -6.05 5.47
C PHE A 73 1.17 -5.79 5.31
N ALA A 74 2.00 -6.17 6.28
CA ALA A 74 3.44 -5.88 6.28
C ALA A 74 4.16 -6.28 4.98
N LEU A 75 3.81 -7.43 4.40
CA LEU A 75 4.37 -7.91 3.13
C LEU A 75 3.54 -7.49 1.89
N GLY A 76 2.44 -6.78 2.09
CA GLY A 76 1.53 -6.34 1.03
C GLY A 76 1.08 -7.50 0.14
N ILE A 77 1.23 -7.31 -1.17
CA ILE A 77 0.90 -8.30 -2.20
C ILE A 77 2.06 -9.26 -2.54
N MET A 78 3.24 -9.09 -1.93
CA MET A 78 4.42 -9.91 -2.29
C MET A 78 4.18 -11.42 -2.18
N PRO A 79 3.56 -11.95 -1.09
CA PRO A 79 3.34 -13.40 -0.98
C PRO A 79 2.52 -13.98 -2.13
N TYR A 80 1.57 -13.20 -2.65
CA TYR A 80 0.75 -13.58 -3.80
C TYR A 80 1.52 -13.53 -5.13
N ILE A 81 2.46 -12.58 -5.29
CA ILE A 81 3.31 -12.50 -6.49
C ILE A 81 4.34 -13.64 -6.53
N SER A 82 4.83 -14.05 -5.37
CA SER A 82 5.87 -15.09 -5.25
C SER A 82 5.37 -16.52 -5.27
N ALA A 83 4.05 -16.74 -5.11
CA ALA A 83 3.42 -18.06 -5.13
C ALA A 83 3.29 -18.60 -6.57
#